data_AF-A0A956B6B5-F1
#
_entry.id   AF-A0A956B6B5-F1
#
_cell.length_a   1.000
_cell.length_b   1.000
_cell.length_c   1.000
_cell.angle_alpha   90.00
_cell.angle_beta   90.00
_cell.angle_gamma   90.00
#
_symmetry.space_group_name_H-M   'P 1'
#
loop_
_entity.id
_entity.type
_entity.pdbx_description
1 polymer ?
#
loop_
_entity_poly.entity_id
_entity_poly.type
_entity_poly.pdbx_seq_one_letter_code
_entity_poly.pdbx_strand_id
1 'polypeptide(L)'
;GVAFEEQLAAFVGVIRGHYASAWIILASSPMLTDADHAGHLAHLQAVAGALGDARVRVLDLASQDGANGYGCDYHPSATTHAIMADALEAQIRALTGW
;
A
#
# COMPACT_ATOMS: atom_id res chain seq x y z
N GLY A 1 -4.88 3.28 13.82
CA GLY A 1 -5.74 3.06 15.00
C GLY A 1 -7.11 2.56 14.55
N VAL A 2 -7.95 2.08 15.47
CA VAL A 2 -9.20 1.34 15.15
C VAL A 2 -10.09 2.05 14.12
N ALA A 3 -10.34 3.36 14.28
CA ALA A 3 -11.17 4.11 13.34
C ALA A 3 -10.62 4.13 11.90
N PHE A 4 -9.28 4.16 11.72
CA PHE A 4 -8.67 4.09 10.39
C PHE A 4 -8.89 2.70 9.76
N GLU A 5 -8.71 1.65 10.54
CA GLU A 5 -8.85 0.27 10.07
C GLU A 5 -10.30 -0.04 9.65
N GLU A 6 -11.28 0.38 10.46
CA GLU A 6 -12.71 0.21 10.16
C GLU A 6 -13.11 0.93 8.87
N GLN A 7 -12.68 2.17 8.69
CA GLN A 7 -13.02 2.95 7.51
C GLN A 7 -12.31 2.44 6.25
N LEU A 8 -11.06 1.99 6.37
CA LEU A 8 -10.35 1.37 5.24
C LEU A 8 -11.00 0.05 4.85
N ALA A 9 -11.38 -0.81 5.81
CA ALA A 9 -12.09 -2.06 5.55
C ALA A 9 -13.45 -1.79 4.87
N ALA A 10 -14.20 -0.80 5.35
CA ALA A 10 -15.46 -0.39 4.73
C ALA A 10 -15.25 0.09 3.28
N PHE A 11 -14.21 0.88 3.03
CA PHE A 11 -13.88 1.34 1.68
C PHE A 11 -13.48 0.18 0.75
N VAL A 12 -12.70 -0.79 1.23
CA VAL A 12 -12.42 -2.02 0.48
C VAL A 12 -13.70 -2.77 0.14
N GLY A 13 -14.67 -2.82 1.07
CA GLY A 13 -16.00 -3.38 0.83
C GLY A 13 -16.75 -2.67 -0.31
N VAL A 14 -16.68 -1.33 -0.39
CA VAL A 14 -17.24 -0.56 -1.51
C VAL A 14 -16.58 -0.95 -2.83
N ILE A 15 -15.25 -0.99 -2.89
CA ILE A 15 -14.50 -1.40 -4.10
C ILE A 15 -14.91 -2.81 -4.51
N ARG A 16 -15.00 -3.75 -3.57
CA ARG A 16 -15.38 -5.14 -3.83
C ARG A 16 -16.81 -5.25 -4.36
N GLY A 17 -17.73 -4.38 -3.91
CA GLY A 17 -19.09 -4.27 -4.44
C GLY A 17 -19.16 -3.89 -5.92
N HIS A 18 -18.22 -3.07 -6.40
CA HIS A 18 -18.11 -2.70 -7.82
C HIS A 18 -17.27 -3.69 -8.64
N TYR A 19 -16.22 -4.25 -8.04
CA TYR A 19 -15.23 -5.10 -8.69
C TYR A 19 -15.04 -6.40 -7.92
N ALA A 20 -16.03 -7.29 -8.01
CA ALA A 20 -16.11 -8.52 -7.23
C ALA A 20 -14.88 -9.43 -7.33
N SER A 21 -14.17 -9.41 -8.46
CA SER A 21 -13.03 -10.28 -8.74
C SER A 21 -11.66 -9.60 -8.75
N ALA A 22 -11.59 -8.27 -8.63
CA ALA A 22 -10.33 -7.54 -8.75
C ALA A 22 -9.33 -7.89 -7.64
N TRP A 23 -8.04 -7.88 -7.97
CA TRP A 23 -7.00 -7.80 -6.94
C TRP A 23 -7.00 -6.39 -6.33
N ILE A 24 -6.90 -6.30 -5.01
CA ILE A 24 -6.79 -5.04 -4.28
C ILE A 24 -5.46 -5.05 -3.53
N ILE A 25 -4.61 -4.07 -3.82
CA ILE A 25 -3.31 -3.91 -3.16
C ILE A 25 -3.40 -2.70 -2.24
N LEU A 26 -3.22 -2.93 -0.94
CA LEU A 26 -3.06 -1.88 0.06
C LEU A 26 -1.58 -1.56 0.18
N ALA A 27 -1.14 -0.41 -0.33
CA ALA A 27 0.26 -0.04 -0.36
C ALA A 27 0.63 0.88 0.82
N SER A 28 1.78 0.66 1.45
CA SER A 28 2.33 1.58 2.45
C SER A 28 2.79 2.89 1.80
N SER A 29 2.80 3.98 2.57
CA SER A 29 3.35 5.26 2.11
C SER A 29 4.87 5.26 2.22
N PRO A 30 5.60 5.70 1.17
CA PRO A 30 7.04 5.89 1.26
C PRO A 30 7.42 7.14 2.07
N MET A 31 6.49 8.07 2.26
CA MET A 31 6.77 9.33 2.96
C MET A 31 6.74 9.20 4.48
N LEU A 32 6.13 8.12 5.00
CA LEU A 32 6.19 7.82 6.43
C LEU A 32 7.54 7.17 6.75
N THR A 33 8.10 7.47 7.92
CA THR A 33 9.37 6.92 8.39
C THR A 33 9.20 6.26 9.76
N ASP A 34 10.18 5.44 10.15
CA ASP A 34 10.32 4.86 11.48
C ASP A 34 9.01 4.27 12.05
N ALA A 35 8.60 4.72 13.24
CA ALA A 35 7.43 4.21 13.95
C ALA A 35 6.12 4.50 13.20
N ASP A 36 6.03 5.61 12.47
CA ASP A 36 4.83 5.96 11.71
C ASP A 36 4.67 5.03 10.50
N HIS A 37 5.77 4.72 9.81
CA HIS A 37 5.76 3.74 8.72
C HIS A 37 5.39 2.34 9.24
N ALA A 38 6.04 1.90 10.32
CA ALA A 38 5.76 0.60 10.93
C ALA A 38 4.31 0.49 11.41
N GLY A 39 3.79 1.54 12.06
CA GLY A 39 2.41 1.61 12.51
C GLY A 39 1.41 1.59 11.35
N HIS A 40 1.66 2.36 10.29
CA HIS A 40 0.83 2.35 9.10
C HIS A 40 0.80 0.97 8.43
N LEU A 41 1.97 0.34 8.23
CA LEU A 41 2.07 -1.00 7.65
C LEU A 41 1.31 -2.03 8.51
N ALA A 42 1.42 -1.96 9.84
CA ALA A 42 0.69 -2.83 10.75
C ALA A 42 -0.84 -2.65 10.62
N HIS A 43 -1.33 -1.40 10.46
CA HIS A 43 -2.75 -1.14 10.23
C HIS A 43 -3.24 -1.72 8.89
N LEU A 44 -2.45 -1.61 7.81
CA LEU A 44 -2.81 -2.23 6.52
C LEU A 44 -2.89 -3.76 6.63
N GLN A 45 -1.94 -4.37 7.34
CA GLN A 45 -1.92 -5.82 7.60
C GLN A 45 -3.12 -6.27 8.46
N ALA A 46 -3.46 -5.50 9.50
CA ALA A 46 -4.62 -5.76 10.34
C ALA A 46 -5.92 -5.73 9.51
N VAL A 47 -6.09 -4.74 8.64
CA VAL A 47 -7.25 -4.64 7.74
C VAL A 47 -7.31 -5.82 6.78
N ALA A 48 -6.21 -6.15 6.10
CA ALA A 48 -6.17 -7.29 5.19
C ALA A 48 -6.49 -8.61 5.90
N GLY A 49 -5.96 -8.80 7.12
CA GLY A 49 -6.24 -9.97 7.96
C GLY A 49 -7.70 -10.06 8.40
N ALA A 50 -8.30 -8.95 8.83
CA ALA A 50 -9.69 -8.89 9.27
C ALA A 50 -10.69 -9.12 8.13
N LEU A 51 -10.38 -8.68 6.92
CA LEU A 51 -11.21 -8.91 5.75
C LEU A 51 -11.24 -10.39 5.33
N GLY A 52 -10.15 -11.13 5.54
CA GLY A 52 -10.03 -12.55 5.14
C GLY A 52 -10.15 -12.79 3.63
N ASP A 53 -10.13 -11.74 2.82
CA ASP A 53 -10.27 -11.81 1.37
C ASP A 53 -8.92 -12.17 0.73
N ALA A 54 -8.87 -13.36 0.11
CA ALA A 54 -7.68 -13.87 -0.55
C ALA A 54 -7.20 -13.03 -1.74
N ARG A 55 -7.96 -12.03 -2.19
CA ARG A 55 -7.58 -11.07 -3.24
C ARG A 55 -7.23 -9.68 -2.73
N VAL A 56 -7.11 -9.51 -1.41
CA VAL A 56 -6.52 -8.33 -0.80
C VAL A 56 -5.07 -8.66 -0.41
N ARG A 57 -4.13 -7.83 -0.83
CA ARG A 57 -2.69 -7.95 -0.52
C ARG A 57 -2.16 -6.65 0.04
N VAL A 58 -1.17 -6.75 0.92
CA VAL A 58 -0.40 -5.58 1.38
C VAL A 58 0.91 -5.53 0.61
N LEU A 59 1.29 -4.35 0.15
CA LEU A 59 2.60 -4.07 -0.44
C LEU A 59 3.30 -3.01 0.41
N ASP A 60 4.50 -3.34 0.88
CA ASP A 60 5.36 -2.34 1.49
C ASP A 60 6.22 -1.66 0.41
N LEU A 61 6.06 -0.35 0.24
CA LEU A 61 6.85 0.46 -0.70
C LEU A 61 8.13 1.03 -0.10
N ALA A 62 8.42 0.71 1.16
CA ALA A 62 9.56 1.20 1.96
C ALA A 62 9.59 2.73 2.15
N SER A 63 10.17 3.17 3.26
CA SER A 63 10.39 4.60 3.52
C SER A 63 11.44 5.20 2.58
N GLN A 64 11.21 6.42 2.11
CA GLN A 64 12.25 7.22 1.45
C GLN A 64 13.24 7.78 2.49
N ASP A 65 14.53 7.73 2.18
CA ASP A 65 15.63 8.16 3.08
C ASP A 65 16.41 9.38 2.56
N GLY A 66 15.97 9.94 1.43
CA GLY A 66 16.60 11.10 0.79
C GLY A 66 17.81 10.77 -0.08
N ALA A 67 18.29 9.51 -0.11
CA ALA A 67 19.38 9.09 -0.98
C ALA A 67 19.07 9.31 -2.47
N ASN A 68 17.78 9.24 -2.82
CA ASN A 68 17.25 9.49 -4.16
C ASN A 68 16.71 10.93 -4.35
N GLY A 69 16.98 11.82 -3.38
CA GLY A 69 16.40 13.15 -3.31
C GLY A 69 14.90 13.16 -3.02
N TYR A 70 14.34 14.37 -2.91
CA TYR A 70 12.91 14.61 -2.73
C TYR A 70 12.38 15.52 -3.82
N GLY A 71 11.09 15.38 -4.12
CA GLY A 71 10.29 16.37 -4.81
C GLY A 71 9.83 17.50 -3.88
N CYS A 72 8.90 18.32 -4.36
CA CYS A 72 8.32 19.42 -3.60
C CYS A 72 7.64 18.91 -2.32
N ASP A 73 7.76 19.65 -1.21
CA ASP A 73 7.14 19.33 0.09
C ASP A 73 7.38 17.87 0.53
N TYR A 74 8.60 17.38 0.32
CA TYR A 74 9.04 16.03 0.67
C TYR A 74 8.35 14.90 -0.11
N HIS A 75 7.61 15.20 -1.18
CA HIS A 75 7.06 14.14 -2.02
C HIS A 75 8.19 13.30 -2.65
N PRO A 76 7.92 12.04 -3.05
CA PRO A 76 8.91 11.21 -3.71
C PRO A 76 9.50 11.88 -4.96
N SER A 77 10.81 11.72 -5.16
CA SER A 77 11.45 12.13 -6.40
C SER A 77 11.05 11.21 -7.56
N ALA A 78 11.36 11.61 -8.80
CA ALA A 78 11.17 10.74 -9.96
C ALA A 78 11.91 9.40 -9.82
N THR A 79 13.09 9.39 -9.20
CA THR A 79 13.86 8.18 -8.92
C THR A 79 13.14 7.29 -7.90
N THR A 80 12.64 7.86 -6.80
CA THR A 80 11.85 7.09 -5.82
C THR A 80 10.58 6.54 -6.45
N HIS A 81 9.90 7.30 -7.30
CA HIS A 81 8.74 6.82 -8.07
C HIS A 81 9.08 5.62 -8.96
N ALA A 82 10.23 5.60 -9.63
CA ALA A 82 10.66 4.47 -10.45
C ALA A 82 10.88 3.20 -9.60
N ILE A 83 11.53 3.32 -8.45
CA ILE A 83 11.74 2.20 -7.53
C ILE A 83 10.40 1.64 -7.01
N MET A 84 9.47 2.52 -6.65
CA MET A 84 8.12 2.11 -6.24
C MET A 84 7.36 1.41 -7.38
N ALA A 85 7.54 1.89 -8.62
CA ALA A 85 6.92 1.29 -9.79
C ALA A 85 7.44 -0.13 -10.04
N ASP A 86 8.75 -0.37 -9.90
CA ASP A 86 9.33 -1.71 -10.04
C ASP A 86 8.73 -2.69 -9.01
N ALA A 87 8.60 -2.26 -7.75
CA ALA A 87 8.00 -3.08 -6.69
C ALA A 87 6.51 -3.39 -6.96
N LEU A 88 5.75 -2.37 -7.38
CA LEU A 88 4.33 -2.52 -7.70
C LEU A 88 4.12 -3.40 -8.94
N GLU A 89 4.91 -3.19 -9.98
CA GLU A 89 4.85 -4.00 -11.20
C GLU A 89 5.10 -5.47 -10.87
N ALA A 90 6.17 -5.78 -10.14
CA ALA A 90 6.48 -7.14 -9.73
C ALA A 90 5.31 -7.81 -8.99
N GLN A 91 4.65 -7.08 -8.08
CA GLN A 91 3.47 -7.56 -7.36
C GLN A 91 2.28 -7.81 -8.29
N ILE A 92 2.00 -6.89 -9.22
CA ILE A 92 0.90 -7.04 -10.19
C ILE A 92 1.14 -8.27 -11.07
N ARG A 93 2.36 -8.43 -11.60
CA ARG A 93 2.73 -9.61 -12.42
C ARG A 93 2.53 -10.90 -11.64
N ALA A 94 2.99 -10.96 -10.39
CA ALA A 94 2.84 -12.13 -9.54
C ALA A 94 1.36 -12.51 -9.26
N LEU A 95 0.48 -11.52 -9.13
CA LEU A 95 -0.95 -11.76 -8.83
C LEU A 95 -1.80 -12.07 -10.08
N THR A 96 -1.44 -11.51 -11.22
CA THR A 96 -2.28 -11.51 -12.43
C THR A 96 -1.72 -12.35 -13.57
N GLY A 97 -0.42 -12.67 -13.56
CA GLY A 97 0.27 -13.31 -14.68
C GLY A 97 0.52 -12.38 -15.87
N TRP A 98 0.37 -11.06 -15.68
CA TRP A 98 0.70 -10.06 -16.70
C TRP A 98 2.21 -9.96 -16.94
#